data_AF-A0A1Q9PHF2-F1
#
_entry.id   AF-A0A1Q9PHF2-F1
#
_cell.length_a   1.000
_cell.length_b   1.000
_cell.length_c   1.000
_cell.angle_alpha   90.00
_cell.angle_beta   90.00
_cell.angle_gamma   90.00
#
_symmetry.space_group_name_H-M   'P 1'
#
loop_
_entity.id
_entity.type
_entity.pdbx_description
1 polymer ?
#
loop_
_entity_poly.entity_id
_entity_poly.type
_entity_poly.pdbx_seq_one_letter_code
_entity_poly.pdbx_strand_id
1 'polypeptide(L)'
;MKAFNDFADRVRKEKREHYSKPVSYCLNYILVYIYEPITLNQLANMVNLHPNYLSTLFKKEIGVSFSEYVQKAKKLMKRNNS
;
A
#
# COMPACT_ATOMS: atom_id res chain seq x y z
N MET A 1 -12.78 10.76 26.15
CA MET A 1 -12.45 9.51 25.44
C MET A 1 -11.41 9.81 24.36
N LYS A 2 -10.11 9.57 24.61
CA LYS A 2 -9.01 9.77 23.63
C LYS A 2 -8.18 8.49 23.37
N ALA A 3 -8.54 7.36 23.97
CA ALA A 3 -7.70 6.15 23.93
C ALA A 3 -7.89 5.27 22.68
N PHE A 4 -9.06 5.31 22.02
CA PHE A 4 -9.33 4.41 20.90
C PHE A 4 -8.71 4.88 19.57
N ASN A 5 -8.64 6.20 19.35
CA ASN A 5 -8.02 6.75 18.13
C ASN A 5 -6.48 6.69 18.18
N ASP A 6 -5.87 6.74 19.36
CA ASP A 6 -4.41 6.79 19.52
C ASP A 6 -3.73 5.48 19.08
N PHE A 7 -4.37 4.32 19.29
CA PHE A 7 -3.81 3.03 18.88
C PHE A 7 -3.85 2.85 17.35
N ALA A 8 -4.98 3.19 16.72
CA ALA A 8 -5.10 3.15 15.26
C ALA A 8 -4.15 4.16 14.59
N ASP A 9 -3.98 5.34 15.19
CA ASP A 9 -3.06 6.36 14.70
C ASP A 9 -1.59 5.97 14.90
N ARG A 10 -1.19 5.38 16.04
CA ARG A 10 0.19 4.89 16.23
C ARG A 10 0.56 3.77 15.28
N VAL A 11 -0.31 2.78 15.07
CA VAL A 11 -0.08 1.71 14.09
C VAL A 11 -0.03 2.26 12.66
N ARG A 12 -0.83 3.28 12.33
CA ARG A 12 -0.74 4.01 11.06
C ARG A 12 0.52 4.84 10.92
N LYS A 13 1.02 5.42 12.01
CA LYS A 13 2.18 6.32 12.02
C LYS A 13 3.49 5.54 11.95
N GLU A 14 3.63 4.45 12.71
CA GLU A 14 4.85 3.61 12.70
C GLU A 14 5.11 2.97 11.33
N LYS A 15 4.06 2.54 10.62
CA LYS A 15 4.20 2.01 9.25
C LYS A 15 4.50 3.09 8.20
N ARG A 16 4.10 4.35 8.43
CA ARG A 16 4.40 5.47 7.52
C ARG A 16 5.82 6.01 7.68
N GLU A 17 6.45 5.85 8.84
CA GLU A 17 7.83 6.32 9.04
C GLU A 17 8.89 5.40 8.41
N HIS A 18 8.56 4.15 8.11
CA HIS A 18 9.49 3.19 7.49
C HIS A 18 9.46 3.16 5.96
N TYR A 19 8.43 3.73 5.34
CA TYR A 19 8.25 3.70 3.90
C TYR A 19 8.41 5.08 3.28
N SER A 20 9.04 5.14 2.12
CA SER A 20 9.15 6.38 1.36
C SER A 20 7.76 6.90 0.99
N LYS A 21 7.66 8.23 0.81
CA LYS A 21 6.44 8.91 0.35
C LYS A 21 5.75 8.20 -0.84
N PRO A 22 6.47 7.83 -1.93
CA PRO A 22 5.85 7.15 -3.06
C PRO A 22 5.28 5.78 -2.70
N VAL A 23 5.99 4.97 -1.90
CA VAL A 23 5.50 3.66 -1.47
C VAL A 23 4.30 3.79 -0.55
N SER A 24 4.34 4.70 0.42
CA SER A 24 3.19 5.01 1.29
C SER A 24 1.95 5.43 0.49
N TYR A 25 2.12 6.25 -0.54
CA TYR A 25 1.03 6.64 -1.43
C TYR A 25 0.46 5.43 -2.18
N CYS A 26 1.34 4.59 -2.75
CA CYS A 26 0.94 3.36 -3.45
C CYS A 26 0.13 2.43 -2.54
N LEU A 27 0.59 2.18 -1.32
CA LEU A 27 -0.12 1.33 -0.35
C LEU A 27 -1.52 1.87 -0.05
N ASN A 28 -1.64 3.18 0.19
CA ASN A 28 -2.94 3.79 0.46
C ASN A 28 -3.88 3.64 -0.74
N TYR A 29 -3.38 3.93 -1.95
CA TYR A 29 -4.15 3.79 -3.18
C TYR A 29 -4.64 2.34 -3.38
N ILE A 30 -3.76 1.35 -3.18
CA ILE A 30 -4.12 -0.06 -3.32
C ILE A 30 -5.24 -0.46 -2.37
N LEU A 31 -5.21 0.02 -1.12
CA LEU A 31 -6.22 -0.31 -0.12
C LEU A 31 -7.57 0.35 -0.43
N VAL A 32 -7.57 1.60 -0.89
CA VAL A 32 -8.80 2.33 -1.25
C VAL A 32 -9.45 1.71 -2.49
N TYR A 33 -8.66 1.35 -3.49
CA TYR A 33 -9.14 0.87 -4.79
C TYR A 33 -8.94 -0.64 -5.01
N ILE A 34 -8.88 -1.44 -3.93
CA ILE A 34 -8.51 -2.88 -3.95
C ILE A 34 -9.41 -3.74 -4.86
N TYR A 35 -10.64 -3.30 -5.09
CA TYR A 35 -11.62 -4.00 -5.93
C TYR A 35 -11.47 -3.67 -7.41
N GLU A 36 -10.82 -2.55 -7.74
CA GLU A 36 -10.57 -2.08 -9.10
C GLU A 36 -9.29 -2.70 -9.70
N PRO A 37 -9.15 -2.69 -11.04
CA PRO A 37 -7.90 -3.08 -11.69
C PRO A 37 -6.82 -2.02 -11.46
N ILE A 38 -5.91 -2.29 -10.52
CA ILE A 38 -4.76 -1.41 -10.24
C ILE A 38 -3.53 -1.92 -11.00
N THR A 39 -2.83 -1.01 -11.68
CA THR A 39 -1.57 -1.34 -12.38
C THR A 39 -0.40 -0.57 -11.78
N LEU A 40 0.80 -1.17 -11.86
CA LEU A 40 2.03 -0.51 -11.41
C LEU A 40 2.30 0.77 -12.20
N ASN A 41 2.03 0.77 -13.51
CA ASN A 41 2.25 1.93 -14.39
C ASN A 41 1.39 3.13 -13.95
N GLN A 42 0.14 2.90 -13.58
CA GLN A 42 -0.74 3.95 -13.08
C GLN A 42 -0.17 4.58 -11.80
N LEU A 43 0.26 3.76 -10.84
CA LEU A 43 0.84 4.26 -9.59
C LEU A 43 2.16 5.00 -9.83
N ALA A 44 3.01 4.47 -10.71
CA ALA A 44 4.28 5.08 -11.10
C ALA A 44 4.06 6.48 -11.67
N ASN A 45 3.07 6.64 -12.56
CA ASN A 45 2.68 7.95 -13.09
C ASN A 45 2.17 8.90 -12.00
N MET A 46 1.35 8.41 -11.05
CA MET A 46 0.84 9.25 -9.96
C MET A 46 1.93 9.79 -9.04
N VAL A 47 3.00 9.01 -8.81
CA VAL A 47 4.13 9.42 -7.97
C VAL A 47 5.30 9.99 -8.77
N ASN A 48 5.12 10.22 -10.09
CA ASN A 48 6.15 10.71 -11.01
C ASN A 48 7.46 9.89 -10.98
N LEU A 49 7.34 8.56 -10.95
CA LEU A 49 8.46 7.62 -11.00
C LEU A 49 8.36 6.71 -12.21
N HIS A 50 9.51 6.20 -12.65
CA HIS A 50 9.52 5.13 -13.64
C HIS A 50 8.98 3.82 -13.03
N PRO A 51 8.13 3.05 -13.73
CA PRO A 51 7.54 1.81 -13.21
C PRO A 51 8.57 0.81 -12.67
N ASN A 52 9.68 0.62 -13.38
CA ASN A 52 10.75 -0.28 -12.93
C ASN A 52 11.37 0.17 -11.60
N TYR A 53 11.57 1.49 -11.43
CA TYR A 53 12.12 2.03 -10.19
C TYR A 53 11.11 1.85 -9.05
N LEU A 54 9.83 2.16 -9.29
CA LEU A 54 8.78 1.95 -8.30
C LEU A 54 8.66 0.47 -7.91
N SER A 55 8.75 -0.47 -8.86
CA SER A 55 8.72 -1.92 -8.57
C SER A 55 9.84 -2.32 -7.61
N THR A 56 11.07 -1.90 -7.91
CA THR A 56 12.24 -2.22 -7.09
C THR A 56 12.15 -1.57 -5.72
N LEU A 57 11.75 -0.30 -5.65
CA LEU A 57 11.58 0.43 -4.40
C LEU A 57 10.49 -0.19 -3.53
N PHE A 58 9.33 -0.50 -4.13
CA PHE A 58 8.22 -1.16 -3.45
C PHE A 58 8.64 -2.52 -2.91
N LYS A 59 9.30 -3.35 -3.71
CA LYS A 59 9.78 -4.66 -3.26
C LYS A 59 10.83 -4.54 -2.15
N LYS A 60 11.72 -3.55 -2.22
CA LYS A 60 12.74 -3.30 -1.20
C LYS A 60 12.13 -2.90 0.14
N GLU A 61 11.11 -2.04 0.12
CA GLU A 61 10.47 -1.53 1.33
C GLU A 61 9.43 -2.50 1.91
N ILE A 62 8.63 -3.13 1.06
CA ILE A 62 7.50 -4.00 1.47
C ILE A 62 7.94 -5.46 1.60
N GLY A 63 9.06 -5.85 0.99
CA GLY A 63 9.60 -7.21 0.99
C GLY A 63 8.96 -8.17 -0.01
N VAL A 64 7.87 -7.78 -0.69
CA VAL A 64 7.17 -8.57 -1.71
C VAL A 64 6.91 -7.73 -2.96
N SER A 65 6.69 -8.39 -4.10
CA SER A 65 6.36 -7.65 -5.32
C SER A 65 5.00 -6.95 -5.22
N PHE A 66 4.83 -5.90 -6.03
CA PHE A 66 3.57 -5.16 -6.14
C PHE A 66 2.36 -6.09 -6.39
N SER A 67 2.48 -6.97 -7.40
CA SER A 67 1.39 -7.88 -7.77
C SER A 67 1.02 -8.86 -6.65
N GLU A 68 2.02 -9.41 -5.95
CA GLU A 68 1.77 -10.29 -4.80
C GLU A 68 1.06 -9.57 -3.67
N TYR A 69 1.44 -8.31 -3.40
CA TYR A 69 0.81 -7.50 -2.37
C TYR A 69 -0.68 -7.27 -2.69
N VAL A 70 -1.01 -6.85 -3.92
CA VAL A 70 -2.40 -6.62 -4.36
C VAL A 70 -3.21 -7.91 -4.25
N GLN A 71 -2.68 -9.05 -4.69
CA GLN A 71 -3.35 -10.34 -4.60
C GLN A 71 -3.63 -10.75 -3.14
N LYS A 72 -2.64 -10.62 -2.25
CA LYS A 72 -2.80 -10.91 -0.82
C LYS A 72 -3.84 -10.01 -0.18
N ALA A 73 -3.78 -8.70 -0.43
CA ALA A 73 -4.73 -7.73 0.11
C ALA A 73 -6.15 -8.01 -0.38
N LYS A 74 -6.34 -8.33 -1.67
CA LYS A 74 -7.65 -8.72 -2.22
C LYS A 74 -8.21 -9.99 -1.58
N LYS A 75 -7.36 -11.00 -1.33
CA LYS A 75 -7.75 -12.23 -0.63
C LYS A 75 -8.18 -11.95 0.82
N LEU A 76 -7.45 -11.10 1.53
CA LEU A 76 -7.77 -10.73 2.92
C LEU A 76 -9.09 -9.95 3.01
N MET A 77 -9.32 -8.99 2.10
CA MET A 77 -10.55 -8.19 2.07
C MET A 77 -11.79 -9.04 1.72
N LYS A 78 -11.64 -10.06 0.85
CA LYS A 78 -12.73 -11.01 0.58
C LYS A 78 -13.14 -11.82 1.81
N ARG A 79 -12.18 -12.19 2.67
CA ARG A 79 -12.44 -13.04 3.85
C ARG A 79 -13.16 -12.32 4.99
N ASN A 80 -13.03 -11.00 5.12
CA ASN A 80 -13.70 -10.21 6.16
C ASN A 80 -15.15 -9.82 5.81
N ASN A 81 -15.57 -10.01 4.55
CA ASN A 81 -16.93 -9.74 4.08
C ASN A 81 -17.75 -11.03 3.91
N SER A 82 -17.41 -12.10 4.62
CA SER A 82 -18.11 -13.40 4.62
C SER A 82 -18.47 -13.81 6.04
#